data_AF-A0A1W1CWN6-F1
#
_entry.id   AF-A0A1W1CWN6-F1
#
_cell.length_a   1.000
_cell.length_b   1.000
_cell.length_c   1.000
_cell.angle_alpha   90.00
_cell.angle_beta   90.00
_cell.angle_gamma   90.00
#
_symmetry.space_group_name_H-M   'P 1'
#
loop_
_entity.id
_entity.type
_entity.pdbx_description
1 polymer ?
#
loop_
_entity_poly.entity_id
_entity_poly.type
_entity_poly.pdbx_seq_one_letter_code
_entity_poly.pdbx_strand_id
1 'polypeptide(L)'
;MNRVEGNFGTFSGDSLLNHIFKKYPLPISVSVIGAEIDPHGLYPKLSPKLIKIAKEIFALPNIEPASHTFTHTFFWGKIHNGTLAPKYRLKPKGYKYSLKRELQTTLKNINTKYIKPNKEPKAKTIFWSGDCAPRVNALSFIYKHHILAINGGDTTIQNTSPWITLVAPFGLKRGDYYQIYTGAQNENVFTNDWLGPFWGFKRVVQTFKLTNSPRRLKPIDVYYHLYSGSKQASLEALKYVYNWVMKQDAMPIFTSEYIPKVMDMYDVSVAHEKNRWLFSGMRDLKTVRFEDYNGSFDLSASKNVAGFSHFEKHTYVSLGTQDYALIVTEPSSRHKQAYMIEANGKLIDFQQKGRKKIYKFEGHMPLHITAEVPRGCRAKIKPRPYRKRYKHGVIDFRFRKAKKVIMQLECRRGV
;
A
#
# COMPACT_ATOMS: atom_id res chain seq x y z
N MET A 1 20.11 6.61 9.68
CA MET A 1 20.75 6.78 8.34
C MET A 1 22.25 6.63 8.53
N ASN A 2 22.91 5.72 7.82
CA ASN A 2 24.37 5.50 7.89
C ASN A 2 25.09 6.13 6.68
N ARG A 3 26.43 6.17 6.70
CA ARG A 3 27.24 6.66 5.57
C ARG A 3 27.26 5.65 4.43
N VAL A 4 27.41 6.15 3.20
CA VAL A 4 27.58 5.33 2.00
C VAL A 4 29.01 4.78 1.94
N GLU A 5 29.13 3.50 1.63
CA GLU A 5 30.40 2.82 1.41
C GLU A 5 31.18 3.48 0.27
N GLY A 6 32.46 3.78 0.47
CA GLY A 6 33.29 4.46 -0.51
C GLY A 6 32.98 5.95 -0.72
N ASN A 7 31.93 6.49 -0.09
CA ASN A 7 31.63 7.93 -0.09
C ASN A 7 31.15 8.39 1.29
N PHE A 8 32.12 8.68 2.16
CA PHE A 8 31.87 9.10 3.53
C PHE A 8 31.14 10.45 3.62
N GLY A 9 31.13 11.27 2.56
CA GLY A 9 30.38 12.51 2.50
C GLY A 9 28.87 12.33 2.38
N THR A 10 28.40 11.15 1.96
CA THR A 10 27.00 10.89 1.60
C THR A 10 26.33 9.95 2.61
N PHE A 11 25.08 10.23 2.99
CA PHE A 11 24.30 9.31 3.81
C PHE A 11 23.40 8.43 2.94
N SER A 12 23.01 7.28 3.48
CA SER A 12 22.13 6.32 2.80
C SER A 12 20.80 6.96 2.36
N GLY A 13 20.30 7.94 3.13
CA GLY A 13 19.14 8.75 2.75
C GLY A 13 19.35 9.62 1.50
N ASP A 14 20.53 10.22 1.33
CA ASP A 14 20.88 10.97 0.11
C ASP A 14 20.91 10.04 -1.11
N SER A 15 21.49 8.85 -0.94
CA SER A 15 21.58 7.83 -1.98
C SER A 15 20.17 7.40 -2.44
N LEU A 16 19.28 7.05 -1.50
CA LEU A 16 17.90 6.67 -1.83
C LEU A 16 17.10 7.82 -2.42
N LEU A 17 17.29 9.06 -1.94
CA LEU A 17 16.67 10.25 -2.51
C LEU A 17 16.96 10.37 -4.01
N ASN A 18 18.22 10.22 -4.40
CA ASN A 18 18.66 10.47 -5.77
C ASN A 18 18.47 9.28 -6.71
N HIS A 19 18.56 8.05 -6.20
CA HIS A 19 18.52 6.85 -7.02
C HIS A 19 17.19 6.12 -7.00
N ILE A 20 16.36 6.32 -5.97
CA ILE A 20 15.06 5.65 -5.82
C ILE A 20 13.92 6.67 -5.80
N PHE A 21 13.83 7.52 -4.78
CA PHE A 21 12.63 8.32 -4.52
C PHE A 21 12.33 9.35 -5.63
N LYS A 22 13.37 9.98 -6.21
CA LYS A 22 13.22 10.88 -7.38
C LYS A 22 13.02 10.13 -8.71
N LYS A 23 13.41 8.85 -8.80
CA LYS A 23 13.46 8.09 -10.05
C LYS A 23 12.19 7.29 -10.29
N TYR A 24 11.57 6.76 -9.25
CA TYR A 24 10.36 5.97 -9.33
C TYR A 24 9.14 6.78 -8.87
N PRO A 25 8.19 7.09 -9.77
CA PRO A 25 7.02 7.92 -9.46
C PRO A 25 5.92 7.18 -8.66
N LEU A 26 6.28 6.13 -7.94
CA LEU A 26 5.37 5.35 -7.09
C LEU A 26 5.08 6.11 -5.78
N PRO A 27 3.85 6.00 -5.24
CA PRO A 27 3.57 6.43 -3.88
C PRO A 27 4.38 5.57 -2.90
N ILE A 28 5.21 6.20 -2.08
CA ILE A 28 6.11 5.55 -1.13
C ILE A 28 5.92 6.23 0.23
N SER A 29 5.70 5.45 1.28
CA SER A 29 5.68 5.98 2.65
C SER A 29 7.06 5.78 3.30
N VAL A 30 7.65 6.86 3.84
CA VAL A 30 9.00 6.83 4.41
C VAL A 30 8.97 7.22 5.88
N SER A 31 9.41 6.31 6.75
CA SER A 31 9.49 6.54 8.19
C SER A 31 10.88 6.98 8.65
N VAL A 32 10.95 7.87 9.65
CA VAL A 32 12.21 8.26 10.31
C VAL A 32 12.21 7.91 11.80
N ILE A 33 13.37 7.52 12.32
CA ILE A 33 13.62 7.38 13.75
C ILE A 33 13.96 8.76 14.31
N GLY A 34 13.12 9.29 15.21
CA GLY A 34 13.29 10.65 15.70
C GLY A 34 14.66 10.91 16.35
N ALA A 35 15.14 9.99 17.18
CA ALA A 35 16.42 10.11 17.88
C ALA A 35 17.64 10.04 16.97
N GLU A 36 17.52 9.56 15.73
CA GLU A 36 18.65 9.60 14.79
C GLU A 36 18.84 11.00 14.20
N ILE A 37 17.76 11.76 14.02
CA ILE A 37 17.78 13.01 13.25
C ILE A 37 17.57 14.25 14.12
N ASP A 38 16.91 14.15 15.27
CA ASP A 38 16.59 15.31 16.12
C ASP A 38 17.84 15.85 16.84
N PRO A 39 17.96 17.18 17.07
CA PRO A 39 19.12 17.76 17.75
C PRO A 39 19.30 17.29 19.20
N HIS A 40 18.21 16.83 19.84
CA HIS A 40 18.24 16.21 21.17
C HIS A 40 18.32 14.67 21.09
N GLY A 41 18.65 14.13 19.92
CA GLY A 41 18.83 12.71 19.65
C GLY A 41 20.23 12.21 19.98
N LEU A 42 20.65 11.16 19.26
CA LEU A 42 21.93 10.49 19.42
C LEU A 42 23.08 11.27 18.77
N TYR A 43 22.80 12.03 17.71
CA TYR A 43 23.84 12.66 16.88
C TYR A 43 23.61 14.16 16.70
N PRO A 44 23.68 15.00 17.76
CA PRO A 44 23.42 16.44 17.66
C PRO A 44 24.25 17.15 16.59
N LYS A 45 25.53 16.76 16.43
CA LYS A 45 26.43 17.33 15.41
C LYS A 45 26.03 16.99 13.97
N LEU A 46 25.38 15.84 13.75
CA LEU A 46 24.92 15.40 12.42
C LEU A 46 23.48 15.82 12.13
N SER A 47 22.70 16.14 13.17
CA SER A 47 21.29 16.47 13.10
C SER A 47 20.94 17.52 12.02
N PRO A 48 21.66 18.66 11.88
CA PRO A 48 21.36 19.62 10.83
C PRO A 48 21.35 19.01 9.42
N LYS A 49 22.32 18.13 9.12
CA LYS A 49 22.43 17.45 7.84
C LYS A 49 21.35 16.38 7.66
N LEU A 50 21.09 15.57 8.69
CA LEU A 50 20.07 14.52 8.63
C LEU A 50 18.65 15.09 8.49
N ILE A 51 18.36 16.21 9.18
CA ILE A 51 17.09 16.94 9.03
C ILE A 51 16.96 17.49 7.61
N LYS A 52 18.04 18.04 7.03
CA LYS A 52 18.02 18.51 5.64
C LYS A 52 17.64 17.38 4.68
N ILE A 53 18.26 16.21 4.81
CA ILE A 53 17.95 15.02 3.99
C ILE A 53 16.49 14.59 4.17
N ALA A 54 16.01 14.48 5.41
CA ALA A 54 14.63 14.11 5.70
C ALA A 54 13.63 15.11 5.07
N LYS A 55 13.90 16.42 5.17
CA LYS A 55 13.08 17.47 4.53
C LYS A 55 13.07 17.36 3.02
N GLU A 56 14.20 17.07 2.39
CA GLU A 56 14.29 16.90 0.94
C GLU A 56 13.53 15.66 0.45
N ILE A 57 13.61 14.54 1.18
CA ILE A 57 12.81 13.34 0.91
C ILE A 57 11.32 13.65 1.06
N PHE A 58 10.91 14.24 2.18
CA PHE A 58 9.50 14.57 2.44
C PHE A 58 8.94 15.70 1.56
N ALA A 59 9.78 16.46 0.87
CA ALA A 59 9.32 17.46 -0.08
C ALA A 59 8.81 16.83 -1.40
N LEU A 60 9.16 15.57 -1.68
CA LEU A 60 8.73 14.89 -2.91
C LEU A 60 7.21 14.61 -2.91
N PRO A 61 6.53 14.80 -4.05
CA PRO A 61 5.08 14.63 -4.14
C PRO A 61 4.62 13.18 -4.01
N ASN A 62 5.49 12.23 -4.33
CA ASN A 62 5.23 10.79 -4.24
C ASN A 62 5.67 10.18 -2.91
N ILE A 63 6.05 11.01 -1.92
CA ILE A 63 6.47 10.56 -0.59
C ILE A 63 5.41 10.92 0.45
N GLU A 64 4.99 9.93 1.23
CA GLU A 64 4.21 10.12 2.46
C GLU A 64 5.13 9.98 3.68
N PRO A 65 5.30 11.02 4.50
CA PRO A 65 6.09 10.90 5.72
C PRO A 65 5.42 9.96 6.74
N ALA A 66 6.22 9.20 7.48
CA ALA A 66 5.76 8.35 8.58
C ALA A 66 6.76 8.43 9.76
N SER A 67 6.39 7.90 10.93
CA SER A 67 7.31 7.81 12.07
C SER A 67 7.71 6.37 12.33
N HIS A 68 8.98 6.17 12.66
CA HIS A 68 9.50 4.90 13.16
C HIS A 68 9.79 5.00 14.67
N THR A 69 8.91 5.70 15.39
CA THR A 69 9.04 6.12 16.79
C THR A 69 10.20 7.10 17.04
N PHE A 70 10.34 7.63 18.27
CA PHE A 70 11.47 8.48 18.61
C PHE A 70 12.71 7.64 18.88
N THR A 71 12.63 6.68 19.82
CA THR A 71 13.79 5.94 20.30
C THR A 71 13.94 4.55 19.69
N HIS A 72 13.14 4.19 18.69
CA HIS A 72 13.19 2.86 18.07
C HIS A 72 13.08 1.76 19.13
N THR A 73 11.89 1.63 19.73
CA THR A 73 11.60 0.58 20.72
C THR A 73 11.99 -0.79 20.13
N PHE A 74 12.95 -1.48 20.75
CA PHE A 74 13.44 -2.76 20.26
C PHE A 74 12.49 -3.91 20.63
N PHE A 75 11.92 -3.85 21.84
CA PHE A 75 11.04 -4.90 22.35
C PHE A 75 9.79 -4.30 23.00
N TRP A 76 8.67 -4.33 22.28
CA TRP A 76 7.42 -3.74 22.74
C TRP A 76 6.83 -4.47 23.95
N GLY A 77 7.13 -5.77 24.10
CA GLY A 77 6.74 -6.57 25.26
C GLY A 77 7.42 -6.19 26.58
N LYS A 78 8.42 -5.29 26.56
CA LYS A 78 9.15 -4.84 27.76
C LYS A 78 8.67 -3.48 28.27
N ILE A 79 7.61 -2.92 27.68
CA ILE A 79 6.97 -1.70 28.17
C ILE A 79 6.16 -2.05 29.42
N HIS A 80 6.49 -1.42 30.54
CA HIS A 80 5.80 -1.60 31.82
C HIS A 80 5.36 -0.23 32.34
N ASN A 81 4.12 -0.10 32.79
CA ASN A 81 3.53 1.18 33.26
C ASN A 81 3.77 2.37 32.31
N GLY A 82 3.70 2.12 30.99
CA GLY A 82 3.90 3.13 29.96
C GLY A 82 5.34 3.63 29.80
N THR A 83 6.30 3.06 30.52
CA THR A 83 7.74 3.35 30.41
C THR A 83 8.52 2.18 29.81
N LEU A 84 9.74 2.46 29.32
CA LEU A 84 10.63 1.47 28.73
C LEU A 84 12.08 1.73 29.16
N ALA A 85 12.70 0.69 29.73
CA ALA A 85 14.08 0.72 30.18
C ALA A 85 15.05 1.04 29.02
N PRO A 86 16.10 1.85 29.24
CA PRO A 86 17.02 2.24 28.17
C PRO A 86 17.66 1.08 27.40
N LYS A 87 17.81 -0.12 27.99
CA LYS A 87 18.40 -1.29 27.30
C LYS A 87 17.54 -1.83 26.15
N TYR A 88 16.27 -1.46 26.06
CA TYR A 88 15.34 -1.92 25.03
C TYR A 88 14.99 -0.85 23.99
N ARG A 89 15.80 0.21 23.88
CA ARG A 89 15.62 1.32 22.94
C ARG A 89 16.92 2.09 22.74
N LEU A 90 16.93 3.00 21.78
CA LEU A 90 17.98 4.01 21.68
C LEU A 90 17.97 4.93 22.91
N LYS A 91 19.15 5.41 23.29
CA LYS A 91 19.41 6.10 24.57
C LYS A 91 19.84 7.57 24.40
N PRO A 92 19.02 8.45 23.78
CA PRO A 92 19.34 9.88 23.75
C PRO A 92 19.43 10.44 25.18
N LYS A 93 20.37 11.37 25.40
CA LYS A 93 20.67 11.95 26.72
C LYS A 93 19.44 12.67 27.27
N GLY A 94 19.11 12.43 28.55
CA GLY A 94 17.99 13.10 29.24
C GLY A 94 16.59 12.68 28.77
N TYR A 95 16.47 11.64 27.94
CA TYR A 95 15.19 11.26 27.35
C TYR A 95 14.28 10.47 28.30
N LYS A 96 13.05 10.97 28.46
CA LYS A 96 11.97 10.32 29.22
C LYS A 96 11.00 9.62 28.25
N TYR A 97 10.91 8.30 28.35
CA TYR A 97 10.04 7.49 27.50
C TYR A 97 8.57 7.64 27.90
N SER A 98 7.68 7.72 26.91
CA SER A 98 6.24 7.50 27.06
C SER A 98 5.64 7.14 25.71
N LEU A 99 4.52 6.39 25.69
CA LEU A 99 3.79 6.11 24.44
C LEU A 99 3.38 7.39 23.71
N LYS A 100 2.96 8.43 24.44
CA LYS A 100 2.63 9.75 23.87
C LYS A 100 3.82 10.38 23.17
N ARG A 101 5.03 10.27 23.73
CA ARG A 101 6.25 10.79 23.10
C ARG A 101 6.62 9.98 21.85
N GLU A 102 6.62 8.66 21.96
CA GLU A 102 7.04 7.77 20.88
C GLU A 102 6.09 7.79 19.68
N LEU A 103 4.78 7.76 19.92
CA LEU A 103 3.77 7.57 18.88
C LEU A 103 3.17 8.89 18.41
N GLN A 104 2.59 9.68 19.32
CA GLN A 104 1.84 10.88 18.93
C GLN A 104 2.75 12.09 18.71
N THR A 105 3.66 12.37 19.64
CA THR A 105 4.47 13.59 19.63
C THR A 105 5.51 13.54 18.51
N THR A 106 6.11 12.37 18.27
CA THR A 106 7.06 12.20 17.18
C THR A 106 6.39 12.36 15.82
N LEU A 107 5.21 11.76 15.63
CA LEU A 107 4.42 11.95 14.42
C LEU A 107 4.01 13.41 14.22
N LYS A 108 3.58 14.11 15.29
CA LYS A 108 3.30 15.55 15.26
C LYS A 108 4.54 16.35 14.87
N ASN A 109 5.71 16.04 15.43
CA ASN A 109 6.96 16.73 15.11
C ASN A 109 7.35 16.57 13.64
N ILE A 110 7.07 15.43 12.99
CA ILE A 110 7.30 15.28 11.56
C ILE A 110 6.46 16.31 10.78
N ASN A 111 5.17 16.39 11.11
CA ASN A 111 4.24 17.32 10.46
C ASN A 111 4.58 18.80 10.67
N THR A 112 5.19 19.16 11.81
CA THR A 112 5.48 20.57 12.14
C THR A 112 6.91 20.99 11.87
N LYS A 113 7.90 20.08 11.97
CA LYS A 113 9.33 20.42 11.89
C LYS A 113 9.98 19.99 10.58
N TYR A 114 9.52 18.90 9.95
CA TYR A 114 10.23 18.25 8.86
C TYR A 114 9.51 18.28 7.51
N ILE A 115 8.27 18.78 7.45
CA ILE A 115 7.54 18.94 6.19
C ILE A 115 7.00 20.35 6.05
N LYS A 116 6.71 20.76 4.81
CA LYS A 116 6.08 22.06 4.55
C LYS A 116 4.61 22.06 5.06
N PRO A 117 4.08 23.19 5.54
CA PRO A 117 2.69 23.30 6.00
C PRO A 117 1.64 22.87 4.97
N ASN A 118 1.91 23.04 3.67
CA ASN A 118 1.02 22.64 2.57
C ASN A 118 1.35 21.27 1.95
N LYS A 119 2.32 20.51 2.50
CA LYS A 119 2.64 19.16 2.01
C LYS A 119 1.46 18.23 2.22
N GLU A 120 1.02 17.57 1.15
CA GLU A 120 0.12 16.42 1.18
C GLU A 120 0.75 15.22 0.45
N PRO A 121 0.56 13.97 0.93
CA PRO A 121 -0.08 13.62 2.20
C PRO A 121 0.76 14.00 3.44
N LYS A 122 0.08 14.20 4.58
CA LYS A 122 0.65 14.38 5.93
C LYS A 122 1.08 13.07 6.57
N ALA A 123 1.94 13.17 7.59
CA ALA A 123 2.30 12.04 8.42
C ALA A 123 1.15 11.63 9.33
N LYS A 124 0.62 10.42 9.12
CA LYS A 124 -0.45 9.82 9.95
C LYS A 124 -0.20 8.36 10.33
N THR A 125 0.96 7.83 9.97
CA THR A 125 1.29 6.40 10.08
C THR A 125 2.55 6.18 10.93
N ILE A 126 2.51 5.17 11.79
CA ILE A 126 3.66 4.62 12.52
C ILE A 126 4.08 3.31 11.88
N PHE A 127 5.37 3.17 11.63
CA PHE A 127 5.99 1.91 11.27
C PHE A 127 6.53 1.29 12.55
N TRP A 128 6.02 0.14 12.99
CA TRP A 128 6.44 -0.48 14.25
C TRP A 128 7.94 -0.75 14.22
N SER A 129 8.65 -0.30 15.26
CA SER A 129 10.10 -0.50 15.40
C SER A 129 10.43 -1.81 16.11
N GLY A 130 11.67 -2.26 15.98
CA GLY A 130 12.20 -3.41 16.71
C GLY A 130 11.53 -4.72 16.31
N ASP A 131 11.11 -5.50 17.31
CA ASP A 131 10.42 -6.79 17.15
C ASP A 131 9.04 -6.69 16.47
N CYS A 132 8.58 -5.48 16.15
CA CYS A 132 7.28 -5.23 15.54
C CYS A 132 6.13 -5.92 16.28
N ALA A 133 6.22 -6.08 17.61
CA ALA A 133 5.24 -6.81 18.41
C ALA A 133 4.54 -5.94 19.46
N PRO A 134 3.82 -4.87 19.04
CA PRO A 134 3.09 -3.99 19.94
C PRO A 134 2.12 -4.77 20.83
N ARG A 135 2.03 -4.36 22.09
CA ARG A 135 1.07 -4.91 23.05
C ARG A 135 -0.20 -4.07 23.09
N VAL A 136 -1.20 -4.57 23.82
CA VAL A 136 -2.54 -3.94 23.90
C VAL A 136 -2.46 -2.47 24.32
N ASN A 137 -1.54 -2.09 25.21
CA ASN A 137 -1.34 -0.70 25.61
C ASN A 137 -0.97 0.23 24.44
N ALA A 138 -0.06 -0.20 23.56
CA ALA A 138 0.36 0.58 22.39
C ALA A 138 -0.72 0.57 21.30
N LEU A 139 -1.38 -0.57 21.08
CA LEU A 139 -2.50 -0.66 20.13
C LEU A 139 -3.68 0.21 20.57
N SER A 140 -4.10 0.10 21.82
CA SER A 140 -5.14 0.95 22.41
C SER A 140 -4.82 2.43 22.24
N PHE A 141 -3.55 2.81 22.47
CA PHE A 141 -3.10 4.18 22.28
C PHE A 141 -3.30 4.67 20.84
N ILE A 142 -2.85 3.91 19.84
CA ILE A 142 -2.98 4.36 18.44
C ILE A 142 -4.44 4.41 17.99
N TYR A 143 -5.29 3.47 18.44
CA TYR A 143 -6.72 3.45 18.12
C TYR A 143 -7.43 4.66 18.74
N LYS A 144 -7.19 4.94 20.03
CA LYS A 144 -7.74 6.12 20.73
C LYS A 144 -7.35 7.45 20.08
N HIS A 145 -6.20 7.49 19.42
CA HIS A 145 -5.67 8.69 18.78
C HIS A 145 -5.81 8.71 17.25
N HIS A 146 -6.53 7.75 16.66
CA HIS A 146 -6.72 7.63 15.21
C HIS A 146 -5.40 7.63 14.41
N ILE A 147 -4.37 6.98 14.97
CA ILE A 147 -3.05 6.82 14.35
C ILE A 147 -3.03 5.48 13.62
N LEU A 148 -2.64 5.48 12.35
CA LEU A 148 -2.44 4.25 11.59
C LEU A 148 -1.10 3.62 11.94
N ALA A 149 -1.01 2.29 11.91
CA ALA A 149 0.26 1.60 12.08
C ALA A 149 0.37 0.31 11.25
N ILE A 150 1.60 -0.06 10.91
CA ILE A 150 1.95 -1.25 10.13
C ILE A 150 3.32 -1.78 10.57
N ASN A 151 3.72 -2.94 10.03
CA ASN A 151 4.93 -3.74 10.27
C ASN A 151 4.70 -4.96 11.17
N GLY A 152 5.62 -5.91 11.03
CA GLY A 152 5.44 -7.30 11.39
C GLY A 152 4.81 -8.11 10.25
N GLY A 153 4.72 -9.42 10.45
CA GLY A 153 4.23 -10.38 9.47
C GLY A 153 5.34 -10.84 8.54
N ASP A 154 5.68 -12.11 8.60
CA ASP A 154 6.92 -12.64 8.01
C ASP A 154 6.66 -13.40 6.69
N THR A 155 6.06 -12.74 5.71
CA THR A 155 5.89 -13.31 4.37
C THR A 155 7.23 -13.39 3.64
N THR A 156 7.78 -14.60 3.52
CA THR A 156 9.13 -14.90 3.01
C THR A 156 9.20 -16.05 2.01
N ILE A 157 8.04 -16.54 1.55
CA ILE A 157 7.92 -17.61 0.57
C ILE A 157 8.84 -17.36 -0.65
N GLN A 158 9.60 -18.39 -1.03
CA GLN A 158 10.64 -18.34 -2.07
C GLN A 158 10.64 -19.64 -2.87
N ASN A 159 11.32 -19.68 -4.01
CA ASN A 159 11.32 -20.88 -4.86
C ASN A 159 11.94 -22.11 -4.16
N THR A 160 12.92 -21.89 -3.26
CA THR A 160 13.56 -22.96 -2.48
C THR A 160 12.73 -23.39 -1.26
N SER A 161 11.74 -22.58 -0.88
CA SER A 161 10.84 -22.84 0.24
C SER A 161 9.42 -22.37 -0.12
N PRO A 162 8.74 -23.03 -1.08
CA PRO A 162 7.47 -22.57 -1.64
C PRO A 162 6.28 -22.95 -0.74
N TRP A 163 6.43 -22.78 0.58
CA TRP A 163 5.47 -23.23 1.58
C TRP A 163 4.49 -22.11 1.94
N ILE A 164 3.20 -22.42 1.92
CA ILE A 164 2.15 -21.47 2.32
C ILE A 164 2.29 -20.99 3.77
N THR A 165 2.92 -21.79 4.63
CA THR A 165 3.25 -21.44 6.02
C THR A 165 4.23 -20.28 6.13
N LEU A 166 4.94 -19.94 5.05
CA LEU A 166 5.80 -18.75 4.94
C LEU A 166 5.06 -17.53 4.36
N VAL A 167 3.73 -17.54 4.37
CA VAL A 167 2.88 -16.41 4.03
C VAL A 167 2.11 -15.99 5.28
N ALA A 168 2.44 -14.83 5.83
CA ALA A 168 1.79 -14.32 7.04
C ALA A 168 0.34 -13.92 6.78
N PRO A 169 -0.55 -13.89 7.79
CA PRO A 169 -1.87 -13.27 7.64
C PRO A 169 -1.74 -11.77 7.35
N PHE A 170 -2.85 -11.09 7.03
CA PHE A 170 -2.84 -9.63 6.84
C PHE A 170 -2.65 -8.82 8.13
N GLY A 171 -2.80 -9.47 9.28
CA GLY A 171 -2.75 -8.87 10.59
C GLY A 171 -3.11 -9.89 11.67
N LEU A 172 -3.12 -9.42 12.91
CA LEU A 172 -3.38 -10.22 14.10
C LEU A 172 -4.24 -9.44 15.08
N LYS A 173 -5.29 -10.06 15.60
CA LYS A 173 -6.10 -9.51 16.70
C LYS A 173 -5.34 -9.61 18.02
N ARG A 174 -5.29 -8.53 18.80
CA ARG A 174 -4.72 -8.46 20.15
C ARG A 174 -5.66 -7.67 21.06
N GLY A 175 -6.41 -8.38 21.90
CA GLY A 175 -7.54 -7.77 22.63
C GLY A 175 -8.59 -7.27 21.62
N ASP A 176 -9.03 -6.03 21.78
CA ASP A 176 -10.03 -5.40 20.91
C ASP A 176 -9.44 -4.73 19.65
N TYR A 177 -8.13 -4.88 19.42
CA TYR A 177 -7.40 -4.16 18.38
C TYR A 177 -6.79 -5.12 17.36
N TYR A 178 -6.58 -4.63 16.14
CA TYR A 178 -5.84 -5.34 15.10
C TYR A 178 -4.47 -4.70 14.88
N GLN A 179 -3.43 -5.52 14.89
CA GLN A 179 -2.14 -5.16 14.34
C GLN A 179 -2.13 -5.50 12.85
N ILE A 180 -1.85 -4.52 11.99
CA ILE A 180 -1.79 -4.73 10.54
C ILE A 180 -0.36 -5.05 10.10
N TYR A 181 -0.20 -6.07 9.27
CA TYR A 181 1.09 -6.55 8.77
C TYR A 181 1.43 -6.03 7.38
N THR A 182 2.72 -6.02 7.06
CA THR A 182 3.23 -5.76 5.72
C THR A 182 2.83 -6.87 4.75
N GLY A 183 2.87 -6.57 3.44
CA GLY A 183 2.60 -7.56 2.40
C GLY A 183 3.72 -8.58 2.25
N ALA A 184 4.96 -8.13 2.41
CA ALA A 184 6.19 -8.91 2.31
C ALA A 184 7.22 -8.45 3.36
N GLN A 185 8.24 -9.28 3.59
CA GLN A 185 9.36 -8.91 4.45
C GLN A 185 10.31 -7.90 3.80
N ASN A 186 11.01 -7.17 4.66
CA ASN A 186 12.07 -6.23 4.32
C ASN A 186 13.38 -6.92 3.94
N GLU A 187 14.36 -6.12 3.53
CA GLU A 187 15.62 -6.58 2.97
C GLU A 187 16.54 -7.32 3.95
N ASN A 188 16.42 -7.08 5.26
CA ASN A 188 17.34 -7.68 6.25
C ASN A 188 17.24 -9.21 6.22
N VAL A 189 16.04 -9.77 6.10
CA VAL A 189 15.82 -11.22 6.01
C VAL A 189 16.49 -11.82 4.77
N PHE A 190 16.54 -11.07 3.68
CA PHE A 190 17.21 -11.53 2.45
C PHE A 190 18.74 -11.30 2.46
N THR A 191 19.26 -10.64 3.49
CA THR A 191 20.67 -10.23 3.60
C THR A 191 21.30 -10.70 4.92
N ASN A 192 20.73 -11.73 5.56
CA ASN A 192 21.20 -12.29 6.83
C ASN A 192 21.39 -11.19 7.90
N ASP A 193 20.35 -10.41 8.15
CA ASP A 193 20.39 -9.27 9.08
C ASP A 193 21.51 -8.28 8.76
N TRP A 194 21.65 -7.98 7.45
CA TRP A 194 22.66 -7.07 6.93
C TRP A 194 24.12 -7.57 7.09
N LEU A 195 24.32 -8.89 7.22
CA LEU A 195 25.63 -9.56 7.12
C LEU A 195 25.98 -9.98 5.67
N GLY A 196 25.05 -9.79 4.74
CA GLY A 196 25.22 -10.11 3.33
C GLY A 196 24.66 -11.50 2.96
N PRO A 197 24.56 -11.82 1.65
CA PRO A 197 24.96 -10.99 0.53
C PRO A 197 24.03 -9.78 0.33
N PHE A 198 24.60 -8.57 0.22
CA PHE A 198 23.83 -7.31 0.16
C PHE A 198 22.94 -7.15 -1.08
N TRP A 199 23.10 -7.99 -2.10
CA TRP A 199 22.20 -8.03 -3.26
C TRP A 199 20.95 -8.89 -3.03
N GLY A 200 20.87 -9.62 -1.91
CA GLY A 200 19.91 -10.69 -1.68
C GLY A 200 18.43 -10.29 -1.80
N PHE A 201 18.11 -9.01 -1.56
CA PHE A 201 16.73 -8.49 -1.66
C PHE A 201 16.11 -8.67 -3.06
N LYS A 202 16.90 -8.89 -4.12
CA LYS A 202 16.36 -9.28 -5.44
C LYS A 202 15.41 -10.48 -5.36
N ARG A 203 15.60 -11.38 -4.39
CA ARG A 203 14.77 -12.58 -4.19
C ARG A 203 13.33 -12.28 -3.76
N VAL A 204 13.02 -11.08 -3.26
CA VAL A 204 11.64 -10.69 -2.92
C VAL A 204 10.70 -10.76 -4.14
N VAL A 205 11.22 -10.64 -5.36
CA VAL A 205 10.45 -10.85 -6.60
C VAL A 205 9.88 -12.28 -6.70
N GLN A 206 10.56 -13.28 -6.12
CA GLN A 206 10.02 -14.64 -6.04
C GLN A 206 8.80 -14.66 -5.13
N THR A 207 8.88 -14.02 -3.96
CA THR A 207 7.76 -13.85 -3.03
C THR A 207 6.57 -13.23 -3.75
N PHE A 208 6.75 -12.12 -4.46
CA PHE A 208 5.66 -11.45 -5.18
C PHE A 208 5.00 -12.35 -6.24
N LYS A 209 5.78 -13.18 -6.94
CA LYS A 209 5.24 -14.13 -7.93
C LYS A 209 4.44 -15.24 -7.27
N LEU A 210 5.01 -15.86 -6.23
CA LEU A 210 4.40 -16.99 -5.51
C LEU A 210 3.17 -16.58 -4.70
N THR A 211 3.08 -15.32 -4.27
CA THR A 211 1.87 -14.78 -3.63
C THR A 211 0.88 -14.17 -4.62
N ASN A 212 1.13 -14.21 -5.94
CA ASN A 212 0.19 -13.75 -6.96
C ASN A 212 -0.50 -14.90 -7.70
N SER A 213 0.24 -15.98 -8.00
CA SER A 213 -0.25 -17.14 -8.77
C SER A 213 0.20 -18.45 -8.10
N PRO A 214 -0.65 -19.50 -8.05
CA PRO A 214 -2.00 -19.59 -8.62
C PRO A 214 -3.11 -18.94 -7.76
N ARG A 215 -2.73 -18.39 -6.60
CA ARG A 215 -3.63 -17.70 -5.68
C ARG A 215 -3.01 -16.36 -5.30
N ARG A 216 -3.74 -15.26 -5.48
CA ARG A 216 -3.27 -13.93 -5.08
C ARG A 216 -3.46 -13.73 -3.58
N LEU A 217 -2.44 -14.00 -2.79
CA LEU A 217 -2.50 -13.97 -1.33
C LEU A 217 -2.09 -12.63 -0.73
N LYS A 218 -1.19 -11.91 -1.40
CA LYS A 218 -0.59 -10.67 -0.87
C LYS A 218 -0.43 -9.60 -1.95
N PRO A 219 -0.47 -8.31 -1.57
CA PRO A 219 -0.07 -7.23 -2.45
C PRO A 219 1.45 -7.27 -2.68
N ILE A 220 1.92 -6.53 -3.69
CA ILE A 220 3.34 -6.20 -3.83
C ILE A 220 3.68 -5.14 -2.78
N ASP A 221 4.61 -5.47 -1.89
CA ASP A 221 5.10 -4.56 -0.85
C ASP A 221 6.64 -4.50 -0.90
N VAL A 222 7.18 -3.36 -1.31
CA VAL A 222 8.62 -3.12 -1.39
C VAL A 222 9.08 -2.48 -0.09
N TYR A 223 9.19 -3.30 0.96
CA TYR A 223 9.61 -2.88 2.28
C TYR A 223 11.14 -2.96 2.39
N TYR A 224 11.80 -1.89 2.84
CA TYR A 224 13.24 -1.86 3.11
C TYR A 224 13.61 -0.71 4.05
N HIS A 225 14.79 -0.77 4.66
CA HIS A 225 15.32 0.27 5.53
C HIS A 225 16.15 1.30 4.76
N LEU A 226 16.27 2.51 5.33
CA LEU A 226 17.08 3.58 4.74
C LEU A 226 18.55 3.20 4.57
N TYR A 227 19.10 2.27 5.37
CA TYR A 227 20.48 1.82 5.19
C TYR A 227 20.71 1.05 3.89
N SER A 228 19.64 0.59 3.21
CA SER A 228 19.76 -0.06 1.90
C SER A 228 20.48 0.81 0.85
N GLY A 229 20.45 2.14 1.01
CA GLY A 229 21.18 3.08 0.16
C GLY A 229 22.68 3.18 0.45
N SER A 230 23.19 2.53 1.51
CA SER A 230 24.59 2.65 1.92
C SER A 230 25.55 1.75 1.16
N LYS A 231 25.05 0.69 0.51
CA LYS A 231 25.87 -0.29 -0.21
C LYS A 231 25.45 -0.38 -1.66
N GLN A 232 26.42 -0.35 -2.57
CA GLN A 232 26.15 -0.38 -4.01
C GLN A 232 25.36 -1.63 -4.42
N ALA A 233 25.72 -2.81 -3.90
CA ALA A 233 25.01 -4.06 -4.20
C ALA A 233 23.54 -4.04 -3.76
N SER A 234 23.23 -3.42 -2.61
CA SER A 234 21.86 -3.27 -2.12
C SER A 234 21.08 -2.24 -2.93
N LEU A 235 21.73 -1.14 -3.32
CA LEU A 235 21.11 -0.14 -4.18
C LEU A 235 20.73 -0.70 -5.55
N GLU A 236 21.60 -1.52 -6.16
CA GLU A 236 21.30 -2.20 -7.42
C GLU A 236 20.21 -3.29 -7.25
N ALA A 237 20.14 -3.95 -6.09
CA ALA A 237 19.03 -4.83 -5.77
C ALA A 237 17.69 -4.07 -5.71
N LEU A 238 17.66 -2.91 -5.06
CA LEU A 238 16.46 -2.06 -5.04
C LEU A 238 16.05 -1.63 -6.45
N LYS A 239 16.98 -1.12 -7.27
CA LYS A 239 16.69 -0.74 -8.66
C LYS A 239 16.11 -1.92 -9.46
N TYR A 240 16.65 -3.12 -9.28
CA TYR A 240 16.11 -4.34 -9.89
C TYR A 240 14.65 -4.58 -9.48
N VAL A 241 14.34 -4.54 -8.18
CA VAL A 241 12.99 -4.75 -7.65
C VAL A 241 12.04 -3.67 -8.16
N TYR A 242 12.40 -2.39 -8.05
CA TYR A 242 11.56 -1.29 -8.55
C TYR A 242 11.32 -1.37 -10.06
N ASN A 243 12.34 -1.73 -10.86
CA ASN A 243 12.18 -1.95 -12.31
C ASN A 243 11.24 -3.11 -12.63
N TRP A 244 11.21 -4.15 -11.79
CA TRP A 244 10.23 -5.23 -11.92
C TRP A 244 8.82 -4.75 -11.56
N VAL A 245 8.66 -4.03 -10.44
CA VAL A 245 7.37 -3.50 -9.97
C VAL A 245 6.73 -2.58 -11.00
N MET A 246 7.51 -1.70 -11.63
CA MET A 246 7.01 -0.77 -12.67
C MET A 246 6.44 -1.45 -13.92
N LYS A 247 6.68 -2.76 -14.09
CA LYS A 247 6.15 -3.56 -15.21
C LYS A 247 4.86 -4.31 -14.86
N GLN A 248 4.43 -4.28 -13.59
CA GLN A 248 3.24 -4.99 -13.14
C GLN A 248 1.98 -4.14 -13.36
N ASP A 249 0.87 -4.81 -13.69
CA ASP A 249 -0.45 -4.19 -13.74
C ASP A 249 -1.03 -4.12 -12.31
N ALA A 250 -0.59 -3.10 -11.57
CA ALA A 250 -0.99 -2.86 -10.18
C ALA A 250 -1.65 -1.48 -10.01
N MET A 251 -2.40 -1.30 -8.92
CA MET A 251 -2.85 0.00 -8.42
C MET A 251 -1.89 0.48 -7.32
N PRO A 252 -0.97 1.43 -7.61
CA PRO A 252 -0.06 1.92 -6.59
C PRO A 252 -0.78 2.81 -5.59
N ILE A 253 -0.58 2.56 -4.29
CA ILE A 253 -1.20 3.30 -3.19
C ILE A 253 -0.15 3.59 -2.10
N PHE A 254 -0.40 4.62 -1.29
CA PHE A 254 0.40 4.84 -0.09
C PHE A 254 0.10 3.77 0.97
N THR A 255 1.05 3.54 1.87
CA THR A 255 0.86 2.60 2.97
C THR A 255 -0.34 2.97 3.84
N SER A 256 -0.60 4.27 4.02
CA SER A 256 -1.76 4.73 4.78
C SER A 256 -3.12 4.48 4.12
N GLU A 257 -3.14 4.17 2.83
CA GLU A 257 -4.35 3.76 2.10
C GLU A 257 -4.54 2.24 2.10
N TYR A 258 -3.48 1.47 2.34
CA TYR A 258 -3.53 0.02 2.48
C TYR A 258 -4.08 -0.40 3.85
N ILE A 259 -3.62 0.23 4.92
CA ILE A 259 -3.97 -0.12 6.31
C ILE A 259 -5.50 -0.21 6.53
N PRO A 260 -6.32 0.81 6.20
CA PRO A 260 -7.76 0.72 6.41
C PRO A 260 -8.45 -0.34 5.52
N LYS A 261 -7.90 -0.66 4.34
CA LYS A 261 -8.43 -1.75 3.50
C LYS A 261 -8.28 -3.10 4.17
N VAL A 262 -7.17 -3.30 4.88
CA VAL A 262 -6.96 -4.52 5.66
C VAL A 262 -7.85 -4.53 6.89
N MET A 263 -8.04 -3.39 7.56
CA MET A 263 -8.96 -3.31 8.71
C MET A 263 -10.37 -3.73 8.30
N ASP A 264 -10.88 -3.26 7.16
CA ASP A 264 -12.17 -3.71 6.62
C ASP A 264 -12.26 -5.23 6.45
N MET A 265 -11.17 -5.92 6.05
CA MET A 265 -11.19 -7.38 5.90
C MET A 265 -11.56 -8.12 7.20
N TYR A 266 -11.33 -7.50 8.37
CA TYR A 266 -11.68 -8.05 9.67
C TYR A 266 -13.08 -7.68 10.16
N ASP A 267 -13.70 -6.66 9.55
CA ASP A 267 -14.98 -6.08 10.00
C ASP A 267 -16.12 -6.30 8.99
N VAL A 268 -15.82 -6.66 7.74
CA VAL A 268 -16.82 -6.87 6.69
C VAL A 268 -17.74 -8.03 7.04
N SER A 269 -19.04 -7.79 6.91
CA SER A 269 -20.07 -8.81 7.04
C SER A 269 -20.53 -9.28 5.67
N VAL A 270 -20.68 -10.60 5.53
CA VAL A 270 -21.12 -11.25 4.28
C VAL A 270 -22.37 -12.07 4.56
N ALA A 271 -23.40 -11.87 3.75
CA ALA A 271 -24.58 -12.73 3.70
C ALA A 271 -24.80 -13.21 2.26
N HIS A 272 -25.28 -14.44 2.08
CA HIS A 272 -25.64 -14.93 0.75
C HIS A 272 -26.95 -15.71 0.80
N GLU A 273 -27.71 -15.59 -0.28
CA GLU A 273 -28.90 -16.39 -0.53
C GLU A 273 -28.94 -16.71 -2.03
N LYS A 274 -28.84 -18.00 -2.37
CA LYS A 274 -28.80 -18.49 -3.76
C LYS A 274 -27.70 -17.77 -4.56
N ASN A 275 -28.08 -17.01 -5.59
CA ASN A 275 -27.14 -16.30 -6.45
C ASN A 275 -26.84 -14.86 -5.99
N ARG A 276 -27.35 -14.43 -4.83
CA ARG A 276 -27.22 -13.07 -4.31
C ARG A 276 -26.25 -13.04 -3.13
N TRP A 277 -25.32 -12.10 -3.16
CA TRP A 277 -24.32 -11.88 -2.13
C TRP A 277 -24.40 -10.43 -1.66
N LEU A 278 -24.60 -10.23 -0.36
CA LEU A 278 -24.60 -8.94 0.30
C LEU A 278 -23.31 -8.78 1.09
N PHE A 279 -22.60 -7.70 0.83
CA PHE A 279 -21.43 -7.27 1.58
C PHE A 279 -21.77 -5.96 2.29
N SER A 280 -21.42 -5.85 3.56
CA SER A 280 -21.59 -4.64 4.37
C SER A 280 -20.30 -4.33 5.14
N GLY A 281 -19.98 -3.05 5.34
CA GLY A 281 -18.74 -2.61 5.97
C GLY A 281 -17.56 -2.43 5.01
N MET A 282 -17.81 -2.41 3.69
CA MET A 282 -16.82 -2.21 2.62
C MET A 282 -16.39 -0.73 2.50
N ARG A 283 -15.86 -0.11 3.55
CA ARG A 283 -15.61 1.33 3.64
C ARG A 283 -14.48 1.79 2.69
N ASP A 284 -13.31 1.18 2.84
CA ASP A 284 -12.09 1.41 2.07
C ASP A 284 -11.74 0.22 1.15
N LEU A 285 -12.07 -1.00 1.53
CA LEU A 285 -11.94 -2.19 0.68
C LEU A 285 -13.03 -2.15 -0.40
N LYS A 286 -12.63 -2.05 -1.67
CA LYS A 286 -13.56 -1.89 -2.81
C LYS A 286 -13.47 -3.04 -3.82
N THR A 287 -13.01 -4.19 -3.38
CA THR A 287 -12.90 -5.38 -4.24
C THR A 287 -13.26 -6.62 -3.44
N VAL A 288 -14.11 -7.46 -4.03
CA VAL A 288 -14.43 -8.80 -3.53
C VAL A 288 -13.84 -9.81 -4.51
N ARG A 289 -13.32 -10.93 -4.01
CA ARG A 289 -12.85 -12.05 -4.82
C ARG A 289 -13.79 -13.25 -4.65
N PHE A 290 -14.23 -13.81 -5.76
CA PHE A 290 -14.89 -15.10 -5.83
C PHE A 290 -13.87 -16.16 -6.27
N GLU A 291 -13.65 -17.16 -5.41
CA GLU A 291 -12.81 -18.32 -5.70
C GLU A 291 -13.53 -19.29 -6.63
N ASP A 292 -12.78 -19.95 -7.53
CA ASP A 292 -13.27 -21.01 -8.42
C ASP A 292 -14.56 -20.65 -9.20
N TYR A 293 -14.75 -19.36 -9.48
CA TYR A 293 -15.89 -18.83 -10.21
C TYR A 293 -15.42 -18.07 -11.43
N ASN A 294 -15.74 -18.58 -12.62
CA ASN A 294 -15.49 -17.94 -13.92
C ASN A 294 -16.79 -17.48 -14.62
N GLY A 295 -17.89 -17.43 -13.87
CA GLY A 295 -19.18 -16.97 -14.36
C GLY A 295 -19.28 -15.44 -14.39
N SER A 296 -20.47 -14.97 -14.68
CA SER A 296 -20.81 -13.57 -14.89
C SER A 296 -21.53 -12.94 -13.69
N PHE A 297 -21.92 -11.67 -13.81
CA PHE A 297 -22.77 -10.99 -12.83
C PHE A 297 -23.86 -10.17 -13.54
N ASP A 298 -25.08 -10.25 -13.00
CA ASP A 298 -26.18 -9.39 -13.42
C ASP A 298 -25.95 -7.98 -12.83
N LEU A 299 -25.32 -7.12 -13.62
CA LEU A 299 -25.02 -5.73 -13.26
C LEU A 299 -26.28 -4.85 -13.18
N SER A 300 -27.43 -5.31 -13.68
CA SER A 300 -28.72 -4.63 -13.54
C SER A 300 -29.40 -4.94 -12.21
N ALA A 301 -29.32 -6.19 -11.75
CA ALA A 301 -29.83 -6.60 -10.45
C ALA A 301 -28.85 -6.31 -9.28
N SER A 302 -27.56 -6.11 -9.59
CA SER A 302 -26.54 -5.76 -8.61
C SER A 302 -26.60 -4.28 -8.20
N LYS A 303 -26.16 -3.98 -6.97
CA LYS A 303 -26.01 -2.62 -6.44
C LYS A 303 -24.57 -2.36 -6.05
N ASN A 304 -24.09 -1.16 -6.35
CA ASN A 304 -22.72 -0.72 -6.06
C ASN A 304 -21.63 -1.62 -6.68
N VAL A 305 -21.88 -2.19 -7.87
CA VAL A 305 -20.90 -2.97 -8.64
C VAL A 305 -20.41 -2.15 -9.84
N ALA A 306 -19.13 -1.77 -9.83
CA ALA A 306 -18.50 -1.00 -10.89
C ALA A 306 -18.09 -1.88 -12.09
N GLY A 307 -17.79 -3.14 -11.84
CA GLY A 307 -17.45 -4.13 -12.86
C GLY A 307 -16.62 -5.26 -12.25
N PHE A 308 -16.02 -6.08 -13.09
CA PHE A 308 -15.25 -7.24 -12.65
C PHE A 308 -14.18 -7.64 -13.66
N SER A 309 -13.17 -8.38 -13.20
CA SER A 309 -12.15 -9.00 -14.05
C SER A 309 -11.90 -10.44 -13.66
N HIS A 310 -11.56 -11.27 -14.65
CA HIS A 310 -11.16 -12.65 -14.43
C HIS A 310 -9.65 -12.75 -14.38
N PHE A 311 -9.13 -13.50 -13.41
CA PHE A 311 -7.72 -13.80 -13.28
C PHE A 311 -7.55 -15.25 -12.85
N GLU A 312 -7.04 -16.08 -13.77
CA GLU A 312 -6.90 -17.53 -13.60
C GLU A 312 -8.24 -18.20 -13.24
N LYS A 313 -8.38 -18.72 -12.01
CA LYS A 313 -9.61 -19.37 -11.51
C LYS A 313 -10.46 -18.44 -10.63
N HIS A 314 -10.12 -17.15 -10.60
CA HIS A 314 -10.71 -16.17 -9.70
C HIS A 314 -11.43 -15.08 -10.47
N THR A 315 -12.50 -14.55 -9.87
CA THR A 315 -13.14 -13.34 -10.38
C THR A 315 -13.12 -12.24 -9.32
N TYR A 316 -12.60 -11.08 -9.70
CA TYR A 316 -12.50 -9.90 -8.85
C TYR A 316 -13.61 -8.94 -9.21
N VAL A 317 -14.54 -8.70 -8.29
CA VAL A 317 -15.62 -7.72 -8.46
C VAL A 317 -15.19 -6.40 -7.84
N SER A 318 -15.08 -5.37 -8.66
CA SER A 318 -14.82 -4.00 -8.23
C SER A 318 -16.12 -3.33 -7.81
N LEU A 319 -16.14 -2.78 -6.61
CA LEU A 319 -17.29 -2.09 -6.04
C LEU A 319 -17.27 -0.59 -6.37
N GLY A 320 -18.43 0.04 -6.28
CA GLY A 320 -18.54 1.50 -6.30
C GLY A 320 -18.14 2.13 -4.97
N THR A 321 -18.61 3.35 -4.72
CA THR A 321 -18.14 4.16 -3.58
C THR A 321 -18.89 3.94 -2.27
N GLN A 322 -20.02 3.23 -2.29
CA GLN A 322 -20.80 2.94 -1.08
C GLN A 322 -20.11 1.87 -0.22
N ASP A 323 -20.49 1.79 1.06
CA ASP A 323 -19.96 0.86 2.07
C ASP A 323 -20.66 -0.51 2.08
N TYR A 324 -21.67 -0.70 1.24
CA TYR A 324 -22.32 -1.98 1.00
C TYR A 324 -22.31 -2.33 -0.49
N ALA A 325 -22.47 -3.61 -0.82
CA ALA A 325 -22.70 -4.06 -2.18
C ALA A 325 -23.65 -5.27 -2.22
N LEU A 326 -24.54 -5.27 -3.21
CA LEU A 326 -25.34 -6.44 -3.56
C LEU A 326 -24.83 -6.96 -4.90
N ILE A 327 -24.27 -8.16 -4.91
CA ILE A 327 -23.73 -8.81 -6.10
C ILE A 327 -24.65 -9.96 -6.48
N VAL A 328 -25.12 -9.97 -7.72
CA VAL A 328 -25.96 -11.05 -8.26
C VAL A 328 -25.15 -11.83 -9.29
N THR A 329 -24.82 -13.08 -8.96
CA THR A 329 -24.09 -14.00 -9.86
C THR A 329 -25.00 -14.51 -10.97
N GLU A 330 -24.43 -14.69 -12.16
CA GLU A 330 -25.11 -15.19 -13.35
C GLU A 330 -24.22 -16.22 -14.06
N PRO A 331 -24.68 -17.46 -14.33
CA PRO A 331 -23.85 -18.48 -14.98
C PRO A 331 -23.50 -18.16 -16.45
N SER A 332 -24.30 -17.32 -17.13
CA SER A 332 -24.17 -17.02 -18.55
C SER A 332 -23.11 -15.95 -18.83
N SER A 333 -22.19 -16.21 -19.75
CA SER A 333 -21.10 -15.28 -20.11
C SER A 333 -21.47 -14.16 -21.09
N ARG A 334 -22.72 -14.11 -21.59
CA ARG A 334 -23.12 -13.10 -22.60
C ARG A 334 -23.52 -11.77 -21.98
N HIS A 335 -22.53 -10.89 -21.83
CA HIS A 335 -22.75 -9.51 -21.41
C HIS A 335 -23.27 -8.62 -22.54
N LYS A 336 -24.49 -8.12 -22.37
CA LYS A 336 -25.03 -7.04 -23.21
C LYS A 336 -24.74 -5.63 -22.66
N GLN A 337 -24.04 -5.53 -21.53
CA GLN A 337 -23.76 -4.28 -20.84
C GLN A 337 -22.28 -3.94 -20.86
N ALA A 338 -21.98 -2.65 -20.98
CA ALA A 338 -20.63 -2.14 -20.79
C ALA A 338 -20.30 -1.97 -19.29
N TYR A 339 -19.06 -2.27 -18.90
CA TYR A 339 -18.56 -2.13 -17.54
C TYR A 339 -17.04 -1.90 -17.50
N MET A 340 -16.54 -1.41 -16.38
CA MET A 340 -15.09 -1.27 -16.16
C MET A 340 -14.49 -2.63 -15.81
N ILE A 341 -13.43 -3.05 -16.51
CA ILE A 341 -12.70 -4.27 -16.18
C ILE A 341 -11.69 -3.96 -15.07
N GLU A 342 -10.72 -3.09 -15.34
CA GLU A 342 -9.67 -2.71 -14.39
C GLU A 342 -9.27 -1.24 -14.52
N ALA A 343 -8.72 -0.69 -13.44
CA ALA A 343 -8.07 0.61 -13.42
C ALA A 343 -6.93 0.64 -12.38
N ASN A 344 -5.82 1.28 -12.70
CA ASN A 344 -4.71 1.49 -11.76
C ASN A 344 -4.90 2.69 -10.81
N GLY A 345 -6.13 3.16 -10.64
CA GLY A 345 -6.49 4.31 -9.81
C GLY A 345 -7.78 4.08 -9.03
N LYS A 346 -7.94 4.83 -7.93
CA LYS A 346 -9.09 4.74 -7.03
C LYS A 346 -10.33 5.26 -7.75
N LEU A 347 -11.42 4.49 -7.69
CA LEU A 347 -12.75 4.97 -8.08
C LEU A 347 -13.29 5.89 -6.98
N ILE A 348 -13.35 7.19 -7.25
CA ILE A 348 -13.79 8.22 -6.29
C ILE A 348 -15.26 8.60 -6.44
N ASP A 349 -15.89 8.25 -7.55
CA ASP A 349 -17.33 8.41 -7.79
C ASP A 349 -17.80 7.36 -8.81
N PHE A 350 -18.95 6.77 -8.54
CA PHE A 350 -19.59 5.79 -9.42
C PHE A 350 -21.09 6.02 -9.44
N GLN A 351 -21.64 6.22 -10.64
CA GLN A 351 -23.06 6.45 -10.85
C GLN A 351 -23.59 5.53 -11.94
N GLN A 352 -24.69 4.84 -11.65
CA GLN A 352 -25.42 4.00 -12.61
C GLN A 352 -26.86 4.51 -12.73
N LYS A 353 -27.25 4.94 -13.95
CA LYS A 353 -28.61 5.35 -14.29
C LYS A 353 -29.06 4.58 -15.52
N GLY A 354 -29.86 3.53 -15.32
CA GLY A 354 -30.24 2.60 -16.39
C GLY A 354 -29.01 1.99 -17.07
N ARG A 355 -28.88 2.17 -18.39
CA ARG A 355 -27.77 1.66 -19.21
C ARG A 355 -26.55 2.59 -19.27
N LYS A 356 -26.55 3.70 -18.51
CA LYS A 356 -25.46 4.68 -18.44
C LYS A 356 -24.70 4.52 -17.13
N LYS A 357 -23.39 4.31 -17.22
CA LYS A 357 -22.47 4.25 -16.07
C LYS A 357 -21.42 5.35 -16.18
N ILE A 358 -21.18 6.09 -15.11
CA ILE A 358 -20.17 7.14 -15.02
C ILE A 358 -19.20 6.78 -13.90
N TYR A 359 -17.91 6.81 -14.22
CA TYR A 359 -16.80 6.50 -13.34
C TYR A 359 -15.91 7.73 -13.25
N LYS A 360 -15.49 8.10 -12.03
CA LYS A 360 -14.43 9.08 -11.82
C LYS A 360 -13.27 8.41 -11.09
N PHE A 361 -12.10 8.45 -11.70
CA PHE A 361 -10.88 7.84 -11.17
C PHE A 361 -9.90 8.90 -10.70
N GLU A 362 -9.19 8.60 -9.62
CA GLU A 362 -8.03 9.34 -9.14
C GLU A 362 -6.90 8.37 -8.77
N GLY A 363 -5.73 8.54 -9.37
CA GLY A 363 -4.57 7.68 -9.14
C GLY A 363 -3.31 8.46 -8.81
N HIS A 364 -2.34 7.80 -8.17
CA HIS A 364 -1.02 8.40 -7.90
C HIS A 364 -0.11 8.44 -9.13
N MET A 365 -0.47 7.67 -10.16
CA MET A 365 0.26 7.47 -11.42
C MET A 365 -0.64 7.82 -12.62
N PRO A 366 -0.10 8.09 -13.82
CA PRO A 366 -0.92 8.24 -15.01
C PRO A 366 -1.81 7.01 -15.20
N LEU A 367 -3.08 7.27 -15.49
CA LEU A 367 -4.08 6.23 -15.45
C LEU A 367 -3.93 5.25 -16.64
N HIS A 368 -4.30 4.02 -16.38
CA HIS A 368 -4.55 2.95 -17.33
C HIS A 368 -5.87 2.32 -16.92
N ILE A 369 -6.82 2.30 -17.86
CA ILE A 369 -8.20 1.84 -17.62
C ILE A 369 -8.56 0.89 -18.77
N THR A 370 -9.16 -0.24 -18.43
CA THR A 370 -9.75 -1.19 -19.38
C THR A 370 -11.25 -1.30 -19.13
N ALA A 371 -12.03 -1.42 -20.20
CA ALA A 371 -13.48 -1.53 -20.11
C ALA A 371 -14.03 -2.48 -21.18
N GLU A 372 -15.02 -3.28 -20.80
CA GLU A 372 -15.81 -4.08 -21.71
C GLU A 372 -16.89 -3.19 -22.34
N VAL A 373 -16.91 -3.14 -23.67
CA VAL A 373 -17.78 -2.29 -24.48
C VAL A 373 -18.33 -3.13 -25.65
N PRO A 374 -19.38 -3.92 -25.41
CA PRO A 374 -19.93 -4.82 -26.42
C PRO A 374 -20.63 -4.03 -27.54
N ARG A 375 -20.99 -4.73 -28.63
CA ARG A 375 -21.68 -4.13 -29.78
C ARG A 375 -22.97 -3.44 -29.31
N GLY A 376 -23.18 -2.20 -29.76
CA GLY A 376 -24.32 -1.37 -29.33
C GLY A 376 -24.05 -0.50 -28.10
N CYS A 377 -22.89 -0.63 -27.47
CA CYS A 377 -22.40 0.25 -26.41
C CYS A 377 -21.32 1.22 -26.91
N ARG A 378 -21.10 2.29 -26.16
CA ARG A 378 -20.14 3.35 -26.47
C ARG A 378 -19.47 3.86 -25.20
N ALA A 379 -18.18 4.16 -25.31
CA ALA A 379 -17.37 4.73 -24.24
C ALA A 379 -16.93 6.16 -24.59
N LYS A 380 -17.22 7.11 -23.70
CA LYS A 380 -16.68 8.48 -23.71
C LYS A 380 -15.73 8.63 -22.53
N ILE A 381 -14.57 9.22 -22.73
CA ILE A 381 -13.56 9.37 -21.68
C ILE A 381 -12.89 10.73 -21.77
N LYS A 382 -12.66 11.38 -20.63
CA LYS A 382 -11.99 12.68 -20.51
C LYS A 382 -10.95 12.64 -19.38
N PRO A 383 -9.74 13.21 -19.57
CA PRO A 383 -9.22 13.82 -20.80
C PRO A 383 -9.05 12.81 -21.95
N ARG A 384 -8.63 13.25 -23.14
CA ARG A 384 -8.39 12.34 -24.26
C ARG A 384 -7.17 11.45 -23.95
N PRO A 385 -7.28 10.11 -24.06
CA PRO A 385 -6.16 9.21 -23.86
C PRO A 385 -5.14 9.39 -25.00
N TYR A 386 -3.86 9.20 -24.72
CA TYR A 386 -2.83 9.24 -25.78
C TYR A 386 -2.87 7.98 -26.64
N ARG A 387 -3.39 6.88 -26.07
CA ARG A 387 -3.55 5.60 -26.75
C ARG A 387 -4.89 5.00 -26.34
N LYS A 388 -5.66 4.61 -27.37
CA LYS A 388 -6.92 3.88 -27.27
C LYS A 388 -6.82 2.68 -28.20
N ARG A 389 -6.89 1.46 -27.67
CA ARG A 389 -6.93 0.23 -28.48
C ARG A 389 -8.24 -0.51 -28.24
N TYR A 390 -8.84 -1.04 -29.29
CA TYR A 390 -10.03 -1.88 -29.20
C TYR A 390 -9.68 -3.29 -29.68
N LYS A 391 -10.04 -4.31 -28.89
CA LYS A 391 -9.85 -5.71 -29.24
C LYS A 391 -10.94 -6.55 -28.57
N HIS A 392 -11.72 -7.29 -29.38
CA HIS A 392 -12.75 -8.23 -28.91
C HIS A 392 -13.71 -7.65 -27.85
N GLY A 393 -14.30 -6.47 -28.08
CA GLY A 393 -15.21 -5.86 -27.09
C GLY A 393 -14.50 -5.01 -26.02
N VAL A 394 -13.21 -5.23 -25.77
CA VAL A 394 -12.45 -4.49 -24.75
C VAL A 394 -11.81 -3.24 -25.33
N ILE A 395 -11.90 -2.11 -24.61
CA ILE A 395 -11.12 -0.90 -24.88
C ILE A 395 -10.04 -0.70 -23.80
N ASP A 396 -8.78 -0.57 -24.24
CA ASP A 396 -7.60 -0.18 -23.45
C ASP A 396 -7.36 1.34 -23.59
N PHE A 397 -7.46 2.08 -22.48
CA PHE A 397 -7.20 3.52 -22.40
C PHE A 397 -5.93 3.80 -21.61
N ARG A 398 -4.96 4.47 -22.23
CA ARG A 398 -3.72 4.88 -21.55
C ARG A 398 -3.51 6.37 -21.57
N PHE A 399 -2.98 6.90 -20.47
CA PHE A 399 -2.75 8.32 -20.24
C PHE A 399 -1.25 8.60 -19.99
N ARG A 400 -0.70 9.67 -20.57
CA ARG A 400 0.72 10.03 -20.35
C ARG A 400 0.93 10.71 -19.00
N LYS A 401 -0.04 11.52 -18.58
CA LYS A 401 0.06 12.39 -17.39
C LYS A 401 -1.20 12.43 -16.53
N ALA A 402 -2.37 12.06 -17.10
CA ALA A 402 -3.64 12.24 -16.41
C ALA A 402 -3.76 11.27 -15.23
N LYS A 403 -3.83 11.85 -14.02
CA LYS A 403 -4.10 11.16 -12.76
C LYS A 403 -5.57 11.18 -12.36
N LYS A 404 -6.38 12.00 -13.05
CA LYS A 404 -7.83 12.12 -12.87
C LYS A 404 -8.52 11.90 -14.21
N VAL A 405 -9.45 10.96 -14.27
CA VAL A 405 -10.17 10.59 -15.51
C VAL A 405 -11.63 10.36 -15.20
N ILE A 406 -12.50 10.85 -16.09
CA ILE A 406 -13.93 10.56 -16.08
C ILE A 406 -14.23 9.66 -17.29
N MET A 407 -14.79 8.48 -17.04
CA MET A 407 -15.25 7.56 -18.07
C MET A 407 -16.77 7.42 -18.00
N GLN A 408 -17.43 7.47 -19.15
CA GLN A 408 -18.85 7.20 -19.31
C GLN A 408 -19.02 6.01 -20.27
N LEU A 409 -19.75 5.00 -19.83
CA LEU A 409 -20.17 3.86 -20.63
C LEU A 409 -21.69 3.90 -20.82
N GLU A 410 -22.16 3.66 -22.03
CA GLU A 410 -23.59 3.76 -22.36
C GLU A 410 -23.98 2.79 -23.48
N CYS A 411 -25.08 2.06 -23.31
CA CYS A 411 -25.63 1.13 -24.32
C CYS A 411 -26.98 1.60 -24.87
N ARG A 412 -27.23 1.38 -26.17
CA ARG A 412 -28.51 1.73 -26.83
C ARG A 412 -29.68 0.88 -26.30
N ARG A 413 -30.92 1.36 -26.44
CA ARG A 413 -32.13 0.54 -26.21
C ARG A 413 -32.28 -0.48 -27.34
N GLY A 414 -32.53 -1.75 -27.00
CA GLY A 414 -32.88 -2.81 -27.98
C GLY A 414 -31.75 -3.77 -28.40
N VAL A 415 -30.67 -3.91 -27.60
CA VAL A 415 -29.63 -4.94 -27.79
C VAL A 415 -29.76 -6.02 -26.74
#